data_AF-A0A967WW69-F1
#
_entry.id   AF-A0A967WW69-F1
#
_cell.length_a   1.000
_cell.length_b   1.000
_cell.length_c   1.000
_cell.angle_alpha   90.00
_cell.angle_beta   90.00
_cell.angle_gamma   90.00
#
_symmetry.space_group_name_H-M   'P 1'
#
loop_
_entity.id
_entity.type
_entity.pdbx_description
1 polymer ?
#
loop_
_entity_poly.entity_id
_entity_poly.type
_entity_poly.pdbx_seq_one_letter_code
_entity_poly.pdbx_strand_id
1 'polypeptide(L)' 'NKMTDADFFGKLNAHELPLFIHDWYSWGNDPAYQLTFLLKCGQFTNYADYCNPRVDELIELATWTLDEAKRQEYMNEA' A
#
# COMPACT_ATOMS: atom_id res chain seq x y z
N ASN A 1 -9.76 21.69 -18.80
CA ASN A 1 -9.33 21.95 -17.41
C ASN A 1 -8.18 21.03 -17.07
N LYS A 2 -7.05 21.57 -16.61
CA LYS A 2 -5.95 20.79 -16.02
C LYS A 2 -6.04 20.96 -14.51
N MET A 3 -5.94 19.87 -13.76
CA MET A 3 -5.87 19.89 -12.30
C MET A 3 -4.47 20.35 -11.87
N THR A 4 -4.37 21.15 -10.81
CA THR A 4 -3.06 21.44 -10.21
C THR A 4 -2.62 20.29 -9.32
N ASP A 5 -1.33 20.17 -9.01
CA ASP A 5 -0.83 19.13 -8.10
C ASP A 5 -1.48 19.22 -6.72
N ALA A 6 -1.66 20.44 -6.21
CA ALA A 6 -2.33 20.67 -4.92
C ALA A 6 -3.78 20.19 -4.94
N ASP A 7 -4.54 20.49 -6.01
CA ASP A 7 -5.91 19.99 -6.16
C ASP A 7 -5.94 18.47 -6.29
N PHE A 8 -4.99 17.89 -7.04
CA PHE A 8 -4.88 16.44 -7.23
C PHE A 8 -4.63 15.72 -5.91
N PHE A 9 -3.61 16.13 -5.16
CA PHE A 9 -3.32 15.52 -3.87
C PHE A 9 -4.40 15.80 -2.83
N GLY A 10 -5.05 16.96 -2.86
CA GLY A 10 -6.22 17.24 -2.03
C GLY A 10 -7.35 16.24 -2.27
N LYS A 11 -7.67 15.97 -3.54
CA LYS A 11 -8.71 15.00 -3.93
C LYS A 11 -8.30 13.55 -3.70
N LEU A 12 -7.03 13.22 -3.89
CA LEU A 12 -6.47 11.89 -3.64
C LEU A 12 -6.55 11.53 -2.15
N ASN A 13 -6.10 12.42 -1.27
CA ASN A 13 -6.18 12.23 0.19
C ASN A 13 -7.62 12.21 0.71
N ALA A 14 -8.55 12.85 0.00
CA ALA A 14 -9.97 12.84 0.31
C ALA A 14 -10.73 11.65 -0.30
N HIS A 15 -10.04 10.74 -1.01
CA HIS A 15 -10.63 9.58 -1.68
C HIS A 15 -11.76 9.96 -2.67
N GLU A 16 -11.64 11.13 -3.31
CA GLU A 16 -12.62 11.67 -4.26
C GLU A 16 -12.33 11.28 -5.73
N LEU A 17 -11.18 10.64 -5.98
CA LEU A 17 -10.75 10.24 -7.32
C LEU A 17 -11.10 8.77 -7.57
N PRO A 18 -12.14 8.45 -8.36
CA PRO A 18 -12.50 7.05 -8.65
C PRO A 18 -11.45 6.33 -9.52
N LEU A 19 -10.58 7.07 -10.19
CA LEU A 19 -9.42 6.58 -10.91
C LEU A 19 -8.30 7.63 -10.80
N PHE A 20 -7.10 7.18 -10.49
CA PHE A 20 -5.90 8.02 -10.44
C PHE A 20 -4.68 7.24 -10.95
N ILE A 21 -3.65 7.97 -11.34
CA ILE A 21 -2.31 7.42 -11.58
C ILE A 21 -1.42 8.08 -10.54
N HIS A 22 -0.79 7.27 -9.70
CA HIS A 22 0.05 7.72 -8.60
C HIS A 22 1.23 6.76 -8.45
N ASP A 23 2.43 7.31 -8.27
CA ASP A 23 3.65 6.58 -7.96
C ASP A 23 3.95 6.63 -6.46
N TRP A 24 4.53 5.56 -5.92
CA TRP A 24 4.93 5.51 -4.52
C TRP A 24 6.45 5.48 -4.41
N TYR A 25 7.01 6.50 -3.76
CA TYR A 25 8.43 6.52 -3.42
C TYR A 25 8.62 6.13 -1.95
N SER A 26 9.07 4.90 -1.74
CA SER A 26 9.25 4.34 -0.40
C SER A 26 10.46 4.93 0.34
N TRP A 27 10.36 5.02 1.66
CA TRP A 27 11.47 5.36 2.55
C TRP A 27 12.39 4.18 2.89
N GLY A 28 11.99 2.96 2.50
CA GLY A 28 12.73 1.73 2.76
C GLY A 28 12.72 0.77 1.57
N ASN A 29 13.79 -0.02 1.46
CA ASN A 29 13.96 -1.03 0.40
C ASN A 29 13.38 -2.40 0.77
N ASP A 30 12.41 -2.45 1.69
CA ASP A 30 11.76 -3.69 2.11
C ASP A 30 10.37 -3.83 1.49
N PRO A 31 10.06 -4.93 0.78
CA PRO A 31 8.75 -5.13 0.16
C PRO A 31 7.57 -5.16 1.14
N ALA A 32 7.70 -5.82 2.30
CA ALA A 32 6.62 -5.89 3.28
C ALA A 32 6.32 -4.50 3.88
N TYR A 33 7.37 -3.69 4.07
CA TYR A 33 7.24 -2.29 4.45
C TYR A 33 6.46 -1.48 3.40
N GLN A 34 6.73 -1.70 2.12
CA GLN A 34 6.02 -1.02 1.02
C GLN A 34 4.54 -1.44 0.94
N LEU A 35 4.27 -2.74 1.00
CA LEU A 35 2.89 -3.26 0.98
C LEU A 35 2.07 -2.76 2.17
N THR A 36 2.70 -2.55 3.33
CA THR A 36 2.04 -1.94 4.48
C THR A 36 1.42 -0.61 4.09
N PHE A 37 2.16 0.34 3.51
CA PHE A 37 1.61 1.66 3.15
C PHE A 37 0.55 1.61 2.05
N LEU A 38 0.70 0.69 1.10
CA LEU A 38 -0.11 0.71 -0.12
C LEU A 38 -1.37 -0.14 -0.03
N LEU A 39 -1.35 -1.24 0.75
CA LEU A 39 -2.41 -2.26 0.72
C LEU A 39 -3.01 -2.57 2.10
N LYS A 40 -2.36 -2.23 3.22
CA LYS A 40 -2.94 -2.56 4.53
C LYS A 40 -4.23 -1.77 4.74
N CYS A 41 -5.27 -2.43 5.23
CA CYS A 41 -6.56 -1.79 5.48
C CYS A 41 -6.40 -0.57 6.39
N GLY A 42 -7.00 0.56 6.00
CA GLY A 42 -7.01 1.79 6.79
C GLY A 42 -5.67 2.54 6.85
N GLN A 43 -4.66 2.16 6.07
CA GLN A 43 -3.45 2.96 5.96
C GLN A 43 -3.72 4.26 5.21
N PHE A 44 -3.20 5.37 5.73
CA PHE A 44 -3.49 6.71 5.21
C PHE A 44 -2.95 6.95 3.78
N THR A 45 -2.05 6.10 3.31
CA THR A 45 -1.45 6.12 1.97
C THR A 45 -2.09 5.13 1.01
N ASN A 46 -3.03 4.30 1.48
CA ASN A 46 -3.83 3.41 0.66
C ASN A 46 -4.99 4.18 0.04
N TYR A 47 -4.67 5.02 -0.95
CA TYR A 47 -5.65 5.88 -1.64
C TYR A 47 -6.66 5.11 -2.49
N ALA A 48 -6.45 3.81 -2.70
CA ALA A 48 -7.35 2.95 -3.46
C ALA A 48 -8.50 2.37 -2.61
N ASP A 49 -8.52 2.65 -1.30
CA ASP A 49 -9.42 2.01 -0.33
C ASP A 49 -9.41 0.47 -0.42
N TYR A 50 -8.28 -0.10 -0.83
CA TYR A 50 -8.13 -1.54 -0.88
C TYR A 50 -8.21 -2.10 0.55
N CYS A 51 -9.04 -3.12 0.76
CA CYS A 51 -9.03 -3.82 2.03
C CYS A 51 -9.35 -5.31 1.86
N ASN A 52 -8.37 -6.14 2.22
CA ASN A 52 -8.49 -7.58 2.27
C ASN A 52 -7.81 -8.10 3.55
N PRO A 53 -8.58 -8.65 4.51
CA PRO A 53 -8.02 -9.16 5.77
C PRO A 53 -6.93 -10.22 5.60
N ARG A 54 -6.97 -11.00 4.51
CA ARG A 54 -5.92 -12.01 4.22
C ARG A 54 -4.61 -11.34 3.82
N VAL A 55 -4.66 -10.26 3.04
CA VAL A 55 -3.45 -9.50 2.68
C VAL A 55 -2.86 -8.80 3.90
N ASP A 56 -3.71 -8.24 4.77
CA ASP A 56 -3.26 -7.68 6.06
C ASP A 56 -2.51 -8.72 6.91
N GLU A 57 -3.04 -9.95 7.02
CA GLU A 57 -2.40 -11.05 7.73
C GLU A 57 -1.04 -11.42 7.10
N LEU A 58 -1.00 -11.58 5.77
CA LEU A 58 0.22 -11.94 5.03
C LEU A 58 1.31 -10.89 5.17
N ILE A 59 0.96 -9.60 5.09
CA ILE A 59 1.89 -8.49 5.32
C ILE A 59 2.46 -8.56 6.74
N GLU A 60 1.61 -8.74 7.75
CA GLU A 60 2.05 -8.84 9.15
C GLU A 60 3.00 -10.03 9.36
N LEU A 61 2.67 -11.19 8.79
CA LEU A 61 3.55 -12.37 8.83
C LEU A 61 4.88 -12.10 8.14
N ALA A 62 4.87 -11.51 6.93
CA ALA A 62 6.08 -11.21 6.17
C ALA A 62 6.98 -10.15 6.85
N THR A 63 6.39 -9.20 7.58
CA THR A 63 7.13 -8.17 8.33
C THR A 63 7.95 -8.78 9.47
N TRP A 64 7.41 -9.77 10.18
CA TRP A 64 8.05 -10.31 11.39
C TRP A 64 8.75 -11.66 11.22
N THR A 65 8.60 -12.30 10.06
CA THR A 65 9.21 -13.60 9.78
C THR A 65 10.69 -13.47 9.44
N LEU A 66 11.55 -14.21 10.17
CA LEU A 66 12.99 -14.29 9.93
C LEU A 66 13.39 -15.42 8.97
N ASP A 67 12.48 -16.38 8.71
CA ASP A 67 12.68 -17.44 7.73
C ASP A 67 12.44 -16.89 6.32
N GLU A 68 13.50 -16.79 5.53
CA GLU A 68 13.46 -16.20 4.19
C GLU A 68 12.49 -16.93 3.25
N ALA A 69 12.41 -18.26 3.34
CA ALA A 69 11.55 -19.05 2.47
C ALA A 69 10.07 -18.80 2.79
N LYS A 70 9.73 -18.78 4.08
CA LYS A 70 8.36 -18.45 4.52
C LYS A 70 7.99 -17.01 4.21
N ARG A 71 8.92 -16.07 4.43
CA ARG A 71 8.70 -14.66 4.09
C ARG A 71 8.42 -14.51 2.61
N GLN A 72 9.16 -15.20 1.74
CA GLN A 72 8.91 -15.19 0.30
C GLN A 72 7.55 -15.81 -0.06
N GLU A 73 7.15 -16.89 0.60
CA GLU A 73 5.83 -17.51 0.43
C GLU A 73 4.71 -16.51 0.75
N TYR A 74 4.78 -15.85 1.90
CA TYR A 74 3.79 -14.83 2.29
C TYR A 74 3.76 -13.65 1.32
N MET A 75 4.93 -13.18 0.89
CA MET A 75 5.05 -12.07 -0.06
C MET A 75 4.57 -12.42 -1.48
N ASN A 76 4.59 -13.70 -1.88
CA ASN A 76 4.09 -14.13 -3.18
C ASN A 76 2.56 -14.24 -3.21
N GLU A 77 1.94 -14.52 -2.06
CA GLU A 77 0.48 -14.62 -1.93
C GLU A 77 -0.16 -13.24 -1.74
N ALA A 78 0.52 -12.34 -1.02
CA ALA A 78 0.07 -10.97 -0.74
C ALA A 78 -0.07 -10.13 -2.03
#